data_AF-A0A7W2RUP9-F1
#
_entry.id   AF-A0A7W2RUP9-F1
#
_cell.length_a   1.000
_cell.length_b   1.000
_cell.length_c   1.000
_cell.angle_alpha   90.00
_cell.angle_beta   90.00
_cell.angle_gamma   90.00
#
_symmetry.space_group_name_H-M   'P 1'
#
loop_
_entity.id
_entity.type
_entity.pdbx_description
1 polymer ?
#
loop_
_entity_poly.entity_id
_entity_poly.type
_entity_poly.pdbx_seq_one_letter_code
_entity_poly.pdbx_strand_id
1 'polypeptide(L)'
;MAKDNSLVIILFLFIIALYLFFLILKKKNMQEWLPQYIKQRMNKPAHNAANTKHIIFSFVDHYEPQWGKPNNIDIERSRVDRWCKEYPAMASKHLDANGVHPQHTFFYPEEEYRVEHLDKIAKLCRAGFGEIEVHLHHDNDTSDNLRASISQFCHILHNDHGALSHHPETGQLMYGFIHGNWTLDNSGHDGKLCGVNDELIVLKETGCYADFTYPSAPHSTQPKTINSIYYAKDDALKPKSHNTGVDVSVGGSPWGDLMIVNGPLMLNWKKLKKGIFPQIENADIRKGMEPTDKRVDLWVEADVHVKGKPDWIFIKVHTHGTQERDMDVLLGKPVDDMFSYLEAKYNDGERHQLHYVNSREMYNMIKAAEANEAGSPHQYRDYILPKPDFIAK
;
A
#
# COMPACT_ATOMS: atom_id res chain seq x y z
N MET A 1 -48.79 -7.73 -33.50
CA MET A 1 -48.73 -8.66 -32.36
C MET A 1 -47.36 -9.32 -32.13
N ALA A 2 -46.56 -9.68 -33.15
CA ALA A 2 -45.22 -10.27 -32.91
C ALA A 2 -44.11 -9.26 -32.48
N LYS A 3 -44.24 -7.97 -32.83
CA LYS A 3 -43.27 -6.92 -32.44
C LYS A 3 -43.34 -6.54 -30.96
N ASP A 4 -44.52 -6.56 -30.33
CA ASP A 4 -44.69 -6.19 -28.92
C ASP A 4 -44.02 -7.19 -27.95
N ASN A 5 -44.10 -8.48 -28.26
CA ASN A 5 -43.47 -9.51 -27.41
C ASN A 5 -41.93 -9.45 -27.46
N SER A 6 -41.35 -9.01 -28.58
CA SER A 6 -39.89 -8.89 -28.71
C SER A 6 -39.34 -7.76 -27.84
N LEU A 7 -40.03 -6.62 -27.76
CA LEU A 7 -39.65 -5.50 -26.91
C LEU A 7 -39.75 -5.88 -25.42
N VAL A 8 -40.81 -6.58 -25.03
CA VAL A 8 -41.01 -7.08 -23.67
C VAL A 8 -39.91 -8.08 -23.28
N ILE A 9 -39.54 -9.01 -24.18
CA ILE A 9 -38.45 -9.96 -23.94
C ILE A 9 -37.11 -9.25 -23.80
N ILE A 10 -36.80 -8.28 -24.69
CA ILE A 10 -35.55 -7.50 -24.61
C ILE A 10 -35.48 -6.72 -23.30
N LEU A 11 -36.57 -6.04 -22.91
CA LEU A 11 -36.63 -5.29 -21.67
C LEU A 11 -36.46 -6.21 -20.45
N PHE A 12 -37.10 -7.39 -20.46
CA PHE A 12 -36.97 -8.38 -19.40
C PHE A 12 -35.53 -8.92 -19.28
N LEU A 13 -34.88 -9.26 -20.40
CA LEU A 13 -33.48 -9.68 -20.43
C LEU A 13 -32.54 -8.58 -19.96
N PHE A 14 -32.81 -7.32 -20.33
CA PHE A 14 -32.05 -6.17 -19.87
C PHE A 14 -32.17 -5.97 -18.36
N ILE A 15 -33.37 -6.09 -17.80
CA ILE A 15 -33.60 -6.03 -16.34
C ILE A 15 -32.84 -7.15 -15.63
N ILE A 16 -32.89 -8.38 -16.15
CA ILE A 16 -32.11 -9.50 -15.59
C ILE A 16 -30.61 -9.20 -15.64
N ALA A 17 -30.11 -8.69 -16.76
CA ALA A 17 -28.69 -8.35 -16.90
C ALA A 17 -28.26 -7.25 -15.91
N LEU A 18 -29.08 -6.20 -15.73
CA LEU A 18 -28.85 -5.16 -14.72
C LEU A 18 -28.88 -5.72 -13.30
N TYR A 19 -29.83 -6.60 -12.98
CA TYR A 19 -29.91 -7.23 -11.67
C TYR A 19 -28.67 -8.10 -11.38
N LEU A 20 -28.24 -8.94 -12.33
CA LEU A 20 -27.03 -9.74 -12.21
C LEU A 20 -25.77 -8.88 -12.09
N PHE A 21 -25.70 -7.76 -12.82
CA PHE A 21 -24.63 -6.80 -12.70
C PHE A 21 -24.57 -6.20 -11.29
N PHE A 22 -25.71 -5.76 -10.74
CA PHE A 22 -25.80 -5.24 -9.38
C PHE A 22 -25.41 -6.27 -8.32
N LEU A 23 -25.83 -7.53 -8.48
CA LEU A 23 -25.41 -8.63 -7.60
C LEU A 23 -23.89 -8.83 -7.59
N ILE A 24 -23.23 -8.67 -8.75
CA ILE A 24 -21.77 -8.77 -8.85
C ILE A 24 -21.09 -7.58 -8.17
N LEU A 25 -21.61 -6.36 -8.34
CA LEU A 25 -21.09 -5.18 -7.65
C LEU A 25 -21.17 -5.38 -6.14
N LYS A 26 -22.35 -5.77 -5.63
CA LYS A 26 -22.58 -6.01 -4.20
C LYS A 26 -21.69 -7.13 -3.66
N LYS A 27 -21.57 -8.25 -4.37
CA LYS A 27 -20.74 -9.39 -3.96
C LYS A 27 -19.24 -9.05 -3.89
N LYS A 28 -18.80 -8.07 -4.67
CA LYS A 28 -17.39 -7.63 -4.72
C LYS A 28 -17.16 -6.28 -4.03
N ASN A 29 -18.15 -5.78 -3.29
CA ASN A 29 -18.14 -4.47 -2.62
C ASN A 29 -17.75 -3.31 -3.53
N MET A 30 -18.06 -3.41 -4.83
CA MET A 30 -17.70 -2.37 -5.80
C MET A 30 -18.58 -1.12 -5.65
N GLN A 31 -19.76 -1.24 -5.03
CA GLN A 31 -20.61 -0.08 -4.77
C GLN A 31 -19.95 0.96 -3.86
N GLU A 32 -18.97 0.55 -3.04
CA GLU A 32 -18.24 1.47 -2.18
C GLU A 32 -17.35 2.42 -2.98
N TRP A 33 -16.57 1.91 -3.93
CA TRP A 33 -15.50 2.68 -4.58
C TRP A 33 -15.71 2.97 -6.08
N LEU A 34 -16.57 2.21 -6.77
CA LEU A 34 -16.78 2.38 -8.21
C LEU A 34 -17.27 3.79 -8.60
N PRO A 35 -18.13 4.48 -7.82
CA PRO A 35 -18.50 5.86 -8.12
C PRO A 35 -17.29 6.81 -8.15
N GLN A 36 -16.37 6.66 -7.19
CA GLN A 36 -15.14 7.46 -7.13
C GLN A 36 -14.21 7.12 -8.30
N TYR A 37 -14.06 5.83 -8.64
CA TYR A 37 -13.32 5.41 -9.84
C TYR A 37 -13.87 6.09 -11.10
N ILE A 38 -15.19 6.06 -11.33
CA ILE A 38 -15.81 6.70 -12.51
C ILE A 38 -15.53 8.20 -12.52
N LYS A 39 -15.68 8.88 -11.38
CA LYS A 39 -15.40 10.32 -11.24
C LYS A 39 -13.94 10.66 -11.59
N GLN A 40 -12.98 9.87 -11.13
CA GLN A 40 -11.55 10.06 -11.44
C GLN A 40 -11.25 9.79 -12.91
N ARG A 41 -11.88 8.77 -13.52
CA ARG A 41 -11.73 8.49 -14.95
C ARG A 41 -12.27 9.60 -15.85
N MET A 42 -13.30 10.30 -15.41
CA MET A 42 -13.87 11.45 -16.13
C MET A 42 -13.07 12.75 -15.93
N ASN A 43 -12.37 12.88 -14.80
CA ASN A 43 -11.65 14.09 -14.42
C ASN A 43 -10.14 13.82 -14.33
N LYS A 44 -9.52 13.37 -15.43
CA LYS A 44 -8.07 13.18 -15.47
C LYS A 44 -7.36 14.55 -15.38
N PRO A 45 -6.34 14.70 -14.53
CA PRO A 45 -5.56 15.93 -14.49
C PRO A 45 -4.83 16.14 -15.81
N ALA A 46 -4.64 17.40 -16.18
CA ALA A 46 -3.79 17.75 -17.30
C ALA A 46 -2.32 17.59 -16.88
N HIS A 47 -1.57 16.84 -17.69
CA HIS A 47 -0.11 16.70 -17.53
C HIS A 47 0.58 17.67 -18.48
N ASN A 48 1.55 18.43 -17.99
CA ASN A 48 2.41 19.23 -18.87
C ASN A 48 3.44 18.31 -19.52
N ALA A 49 3.40 18.17 -20.83
CA ALA A 49 4.33 17.33 -21.59
C ALA A 49 5.80 17.78 -21.49
N ALA A 50 6.06 19.02 -21.04
CA ALA A 50 7.40 19.53 -20.79
C ALA A 50 8.00 19.06 -19.45
N ASN A 51 7.18 18.58 -18.51
CA ASN A 51 7.65 18.13 -17.21
C ASN A 51 7.96 16.64 -17.24
N THR A 52 9.12 16.27 -16.68
CA THR A 52 9.45 14.88 -16.37
C THR A 52 8.45 14.32 -15.36
N LYS A 53 7.93 13.13 -15.62
CA LYS A 53 7.11 12.40 -14.66
C LYS A 53 8.00 11.56 -13.76
N HIS A 54 7.82 11.71 -12.46
CA HIS A 54 8.52 10.92 -11.48
C HIS A 54 7.64 9.75 -11.05
N ILE A 55 8.09 8.53 -11.30
CA ILE A 55 7.42 7.30 -10.87
C ILE A 55 8.02 6.89 -9.54
N ILE A 56 7.29 7.11 -8.46
CA ILE A 56 7.70 6.83 -7.08
C ILE A 56 7.08 5.50 -6.68
N PHE A 57 7.85 4.42 -6.75
CA PHE A 57 7.38 3.06 -6.60
C PHE A 57 7.76 2.48 -5.23
N SER A 58 6.75 2.09 -4.45
CA SER A 58 6.93 1.41 -3.17
C SER A 58 6.27 0.04 -3.17
N PHE A 59 7.01 -0.94 -2.66
CA PHE A 59 6.54 -2.31 -2.42
C PHE A 59 6.41 -2.53 -0.92
N VAL A 60 5.17 -2.65 -0.44
CA VAL A 60 4.86 -2.91 0.97
C VAL A 60 4.44 -4.37 1.19
N ASP A 61 4.68 -4.91 2.37
CA ASP A 61 4.47 -6.33 2.64
C ASP A 61 3.84 -6.56 4.00
N HIS A 62 2.73 -7.29 4.02
CA HIS A 62 2.18 -7.93 5.21
C HIS A 62 3.08 -9.12 5.58
N TYR A 63 4.22 -8.83 6.20
CA TYR A 63 5.30 -9.79 6.36
C TYR A 63 5.09 -10.66 7.60
N GLU A 64 4.40 -11.79 7.43
CA GLU A 64 3.96 -12.67 8.53
C GLU A 64 4.72 -14.02 8.53
N PRO A 65 5.94 -14.14 9.09
CA PRO A 65 6.66 -15.42 9.11
C PRO A 65 5.87 -16.59 9.72
N GLN A 66 4.91 -16.34 10.62
CA GLN A 66 4.02 -17.36 11.20
C GLN A 66 2.74 -17.60 10.39
N TRP A 67 2.66 -17.14 9.13
CA TRP A 67 1.49 -17.37 8.28
C TRP A 67 1.06 -18.85 8.26
N GLY A 68 -0.24 -19.09 8.46
CA GLY A 68 -0.80 -20.44 8.57
C GLY A 68 -0.54 -21.13 9.92
N LYS A 69 0.03 -20.42 10.90
CA LYS A 69 0.38 -20.90 12.25
C LYS A 69 1.13 -22.24 12.20
N PRO A 70 2.31 -22.28 11.57
CA PRO A 70 3.05 -23.51 11.42
C PRO A 70 3.42 -24.06 12.81
N ASN A 71 3.24 -25.36 13.00
CA ASN A 71 3.67 -26.04 14.24
C ASN A 71 5.20 -26.26 14.29
N ASN A 72 5.96 -25.64 13.39
CA ASN A 72 7.40 -25.80 13.26
C ASN A 72 8.08 -24.47 12.91
N ILE A 73 8.94 -24.00 13.82
CA ILE A 73 9.76 -22.79 13.66
C ILE A 73 10.66 -22.83 12.43
N ASP A 74 11.08 -24.01 11.96
CA ASP A 74 11.95 -24.12 10.79
C ASP A 74 11.24 -23.71 9.49
N ILE A 75 9.91 -23.79 9.44
CA ILE A 75 9.12 -23.24 8.32
C ILE A 75 9.24 -21.72 8.31
N GLU A 76 9.04 -21.06 9.46
CA GLU A 76 9.16 -19.61 9.60
C GLU A 76 10.58 -19.14 9.23
N ARG A 77 11.60 -19.82 9.78
CA ARG A 77 13.01 -19.57 9.46
C ARG A 77 13.29 -19.70 7.98
N SER A 78 12.78 -20.74 7.33
CA SER A 78 13.00 -20.98 5.90
C SER A 78 12.40 -19.86 5.04
N ARG A 79 11.24 -19.31 5.44
CA ARG A 79 10.62 -18.15 4.76
C ARG A 79 11.53 -16.93 4.87
N VAL A 80 12.01 -16.62 6.07
CA VAL A 80 12.90 -15.47 6.34
C VAL A 80 14.24 -15.63 5.62
N ASP A 81 14.86 -16.80 5.70
CA ASP A 81 16.15 -17.12 5.06
C ASP A 81 16.06 -16.98 3.54
N ARG A 82 14.94 -17.41 2.96
CA ARG A 82 14.70 -17.31 1.54
C ARG A 82 14.59 -15.85 1.10
N TRP A 83 13.84 -15.01 1.83
CA TRP A 83 13.81 -13.56 1.57
C TRP A 83 15.19 -12.92 1.68
N CYS A 84 15.93 -13.22 2.75
CA CYS A 84 17.27 -12.66 3.00
C CYS A 84 18.28 -13.04 1.92
N LYS A 85 18.08 -14.18 1.25
CA LYS A 85 18.96 -14.67 0.19
C LYS A 85 18.52 -14.18 -1.20
N GLU A 86 17.25 -14.39 -1.54
CA GLU A 86 16.76 -14.28 -2.92
C GLU A 86 16.37 -12.84 -3.27
N TYR A 87 15.79 -12.08 -2.32
CA TYR A 87 15.38 -10.70 -2.61
C TYR A 87 16.59 -9.80 -2.94
N PRO A 88 17.67 -9.73 -2.12
CA PRO A 88 18.85 -8.96 -2.49
C PRO A 88 19.48 -9.41 -3.80
N ALA A 89 19.55 -10.72 -4.06
CA ALA A 89 20.14 -11.26 -5.29
C ALA A 89 19.35 -10.86 -6.55
N MET A 90 18.03 -10.76 -6.45
CA MET A 90 17.16 -10.28 -7.53
C MET A 90 17.22 -8.75 -7.63
N ALA A 91 16.99 -8.03 -6.53
CA ALA A 91 16.96 -6.56 -6.50
C ALA A 91 18.30 -5.93 -6.93
N SER A 92 19.44 -6.56 -6.65
CA SER A 92 20.77 -6.05 -7.05
C SER A 92 20.98 -5.95 -8.56
N LYS A 93 20.13 -6.59 -9.37
CA LYS A 93 20.18 -6.49 -10.84
C LYS A 93 19.54 -5.20 -11.38
N HIS A 94 18.83 -4.48 -10.51
CA HIS A 94 17.91 -3.40 -10.86
C HIS A 94 18.36 -2.10 -10.21
N LEU A 95 18.17 -0.99 -10.92
CA LEU A 95 18.57 0.35 -10.49
C LEU A 95 17.57 1.38 -11.01
N ASP A 96 17.14 2.26 -10.12
CA ASP A 96 16.33 3.42 -10.47
C ASP A 96 17.16 4.56 -11.11
N ALA A 97 16.54 5.72 -11.36
CA ALA A 97 17.21 6.88 -11.99
C ALA A 97 18.45 7.37 -11.22
N ASN A 98 18.57 7.00 -9.95
CA ASN A 98 19.58 7.49 -9.02
C ASN A 98 20.49 6.37 -8.50
N GLY A 99 20.43 5.18 -9.12
CA GLY A 99 21.26 4.05 -8.71
C GLY A 99 20.81 3.38 -7.41
N VAL A 100 19.54 3.53 -7.03
CA VAL A 100 18.96 2.85 -5.86
C VAL A 100 18.32 1.55 -6.31
N HIS A 101 18.61 0.45 -5.61
CA HIS A 101 17.97 -0.84 -5.83
C HIS A 101 16.49 -0.81 -5.43
N PRO A 102 15.63 -1.70 -5.96
CA PRO A 102 14.29 -1.90 -5.44
C PRO A 102 14.26 -2.00 -3.92
N GLN A 103 13.38 -1.21 -3.30
CA GLN A 103 13.18 -1.17 -1.86
C GLN A 103 11.94 -1.99 -1.48
N HIS A 104 12.03 -2.71 -0.36
CA HIS A 104 10.91 -3.44 0.22
C HIS A 104 10.61 -2.92 1.63
N THR A 105 9.34 -2.68 1.93
CA THR A 105 8.94 -2.32 3.30
C THR A 105 8.29 -3.51 3.98
N PHE A 106 8.96 -4.07 4.98
CA PHE A 106 8.50 -5.19 5.77
C PHE A 106 7.64 -4.66 6.93
N PHE A 107 6.31 -4.64 6.76
CA PHE A 107 5.42 -4.35 7.88
C PHE A 107 5.33 -5.62 8.73
N TYR A 108 6.05 -5.66 9.84
CA TYR A 108 6.25 -6.85 10.66
C TYR A 108 5.23 -6.90 11.81
N PRO A 109 4.50 -8.01 12.00
CA PRO A 109 3.46 -8.12 13.01
C PRO A 109 4.04 -8.20 14.41
N GLU A 110 3.58 -7.32 15.30
CA GLU A 110 3.98 -7.29 16.72
C GLU A 110 3.82 -8.66 17.39
N GLU A 111 2.67 -9.30 17.15
CA GLU A 111 2.29 -10.56 17.76
C GLU A 111 3.11 -11.76 17.27
N GLU A 112 3.87 -11.60 16.17
CA GLU A 112 4.79 -12.61 15.66
C GLU A 112 6.27 -12.29 15.96
N TYR A 113 6.54 -11.33 16.85
CA TYR A 113 7.90 -10.91 17.16
C TYR A 113 8.80 -12.10 17.51
N ARG A 114 9.84 -12.27 16.70
CA ARG A 114 10.97 -13.14 17.00
C ARG A 114 12.26 -12.40 16.69
N VAL A 115 13.12 -12.27 17.70
CA VAL A 115 14.44 -11.63 17.55
C VAL A 115 15.24 -12.24 16.39
N GLU A 116 15.22 -13.57 16.22
CA GLU A 116 15.97 -14.26 15.16
C GLU A 116 15.48 -13.96 13.74
N HIS A 117 14.21 -13.55 13.58
CA HIS A 117 13.68 -13.15 12.28
C HIS A 117 14.01 -11.69 11.99
N LEU A 118 13.72 -10.80 12.94
CA LEU A 118 13.96 -9.37 12.74
C LEU A 118 15.45 -9.05 12.64
N ASP A 119 16.35 -9.75 13.34
CA ASP A 119 17.79 -9.56 13.15
C ASP A 119 18.23 -9.84 11.70
N LYS A 120 17.62 -10.84 11.05
CA LYS A 120 17.91 -11.19 9.64
C LYS A 120 17.35 -10.13 8.69
N ILE A 121 16.13 -9.67 8.92
CA ILE A 121 15.52 -8.62 8.10
C ILE A 121 16.25 -7.30 8.29
N ALA A 122 16.60 -6.91 9.52
CA ALA A 122 17.40 -5.73 9.81
C ALA A 122 18.76 -5.77 9.11
N LYS A 123 19.41 -6.93 9.01
CA LYS A 123 20.64 -7.11 8.20
C LYS A 123 20.40 -6.81 6.71
N LEU A 124 19.29 -7.30 6.15
CA LEU A 124 18.90 -7.01 4.76
C LEU A 124 18.60 -5.52 4.56
N CYS A 125 17.86 -4.90 5.47
CA CYS A 125 17.53 -3.47 5.43
C CYS A 125 18.78 -2.59 5.54
N ARG A 126 19.69 -2.93 6.46
CA ARG A 126 21.00 -2.28 6.59
C ARG A 126 21.85 -2.38 5.32
N ALA A 127 21.72 -3.48 4.57
CA ALA A 127 22.37 -3.65 3.28
C ALA A 127 21.72 -2.83 2.14
N GLY A 128 20.67 -2.06 2.43
CA GLY A 128 20.05 -1.11 1.51
C GLY A 128 18.92 -1.67 0.67
N PHE A 129 18.29 -2.77 1.09
CA PHE A 129 17.20 -3.43 0.35
C PHE A 129 15.80 -3.18 0.94
N GLY A 130 15.68 -2.36 1.98
CA GLY A 130 14.37 -2.09 2.57
C GLY A 130 14.40 -1.44 3.94
N GLU A 131 13.20 -1.32 4.53
CA GLU A 131 12.97 -0.86 5.91
C GLU A 131 11.92 -1.73 6.62
N ILE A 132 11.87 -1.66 7.96
CA ILE A 132 10.93 -2.41 8.81
C ILE A 132 9.95 -1.40 9.42
N GLU A 133 8.65 -1.71 9.31
CA GLU A 133 7.54 -0.90 9.81
C GLU A 133 6.54 -1.75 10.61
N VAL A 134 5.48 -1.13 11.15
CA VAL A 134 4.57 -1.79 12.09
C VAL A 134 3.35 -2.39 11.39
N HIS A 135 3.15 -3.67 11.62
CA HIS A 135 1.93 -4.40 11.30
C HIS A 135 1.29 -4.90 12.60
N LEU A 136 -0.03 -4.99 12.63
CA LEU A 136 -0.72 -5.56 13.78
C LEU A 136 -2.01 -6.26 13.34
N HIS A 137 -2.20 -7.48 13.84
CA HIS A 137 -3.53 -8.09 13.94
C HIS A 137 -4.03 -7.96 15.37
N HIS A 138 -5.23 -7.42 15.53
CA HIS A 138 -5.91 -7.37 16.81
C HIS A 138 -7.43 -7.57 16.60
N ASP A 139 -8.12 -8.02 17.65
CA ASP A 139 -9.55 -8.27 17.66
C ASP A 139 -10.11 -8.00 19.05
N ASN A 140 -11.29 -7.38 19.11
CA ASN A 140 -11.94 -6.98 20.36
C ASN A 140 -10.99 -6.24 21.32
N ASP A 141 -10.20 -5.32 20.76
CA ASP A 141 -9.18 -4.57 21.46
C ASP A 141 -9.74 -3.29 22.12
N THR A 142 -8.89 -2.56 22.84
CA THR A 142 -9.19 -1.28 23.48
C THR A 142 -8.12 -0.25 23.12
N SER A 143 -8.46 1.03 23.13
CA SER A 143 -7.54 2.13 22.81
C SER A 143 -6.28 2.11 23.69
N ASP A 144 -6.42 1.76 24.98
CA ASP A 144 -5.31 1.68 25.92
C ASP A 144 -4.35 0.52 25.61
N ASN A 145 -4.89 -0.67 25.31
CA ASN A 145 -4.08 -1.82 24.95
C ASN A 145 -3.40 -1.62 23.59
N LEU A 146 -4.12 -1.12 22.59
CA LEU A 146 -3.56 -0.77 21.28
C LEU A 146 -2.38 0.22 21.42
N ARG A 147 -2.58 1.30 22.20
CA ARG A 147 -1.53 2.29 22.46
C ARG A 147 -0.30 1.66 23.11
N ALA A 148 -0.50 0.79 24.09
CA ALA A 148 0.57 0.10 24.79
C ALA A 148 1.35 -0.85 23.86
N SER A 149 0.65 -1.72 23.12
CA SER A 149 1.27 -2.69 22.21
C SER A 149 2.09 -2.01 21.13
N ILE A 150 1.52 -1.00 20.45
CA ILE A 150 2.22 -0.26 19.40
C ILE A 150 3.44 0.48 19.96
N SER A 151 3.31 1.19 21.07
CA SER A 151 4.42 1.94 21.67
C SER A 151 5.55 1.00 22.08
N GLN A 152 5.22 -0.12 22.72
CA GLN A 152 6.19 -1.13 23.12
C GLN A 152 6.90 -1.73 21.91
N PHE A 153 6.17 -2.08 20.86
CA PHE A 153 6.75 -2.66 19.66
C PHE A 153 7.64 -1.67 18.91
N CYS A 154 7.24 -0.40 18.80
CA CYS A 154 8.10 0.64 18.23
C CYS A 154 9.43 0.76 18.99
N HIS A 155 9.39 0.71 20.33
CA HIS A 155 10.61 0.69 21.14
C HIS A 155 11.46 -0.57 20.92
N ILE A 156 10.85 -1.74 20.73
CA ILE A 156 11.58 -2.98 20.40
C ILE A 156 12.24 -2.84 19.02
N LEU A 157 11.49 -2.45 18.00
CA LEU A 157 11.99 -2.25 16.64
C LEU A 157 13.18 -1.29 16.62
N HIS A 158 13.08 -0.18 17.36
CA HIS A 158 14.17 0.79 17.44
C HIS A 158 15.35 0.32 18.27
N ASN A 159 15.14 -0.03 19.54
CA ASN A 159 16.25 -0.30 20.46
C ASN A 159 16.98 -1.61 20.13
N ASP A 160 16.25 -2.62 19.65
CA ASP A 160 16.84 -3.95 19.44
C ASP A 160 17.36 -4.16 18.03
N HIS A 161 16.74 -3.53 17.03
CA HIS A 161 17.00 -3.76 15.60
C HIS A 161 17.49 -2.50 14.86
N GLY A 162 17.47 -1.33 15.51
CA GLY A 162 17.78 -0.04 14.88
C GLY A 162 16.80 0.36 13.78
N ALA A 163 15.60 -0.24 13.75
CA ALA A 163 14.53 0.16 12.85
C ALA A 163 13.84 1.43 13.37
N LEU A 164 13.00 2.05 12.53
CA LEU A 164 12.29 3.30 12.84
C LEU A 164 13.22 4.49 13.15
N SER A 165 12.72 5.69 12.87
CA SER A 165 13.47 6.92 13.12
C SER A 165 12.72 7.81 14.11
N HIS A 166 13.49 8.59 14.86
CA HIS A 166 12.93 9.67 15.65
C HIS A 166 12.62 10.86 14.75
N HIS A 167 11.45 11.47 14.94
CA HIS A 167 11.16 12.78 14.36
C HIS A 167 12.18 13.80 14.88
N PRO A 168 12.93 14.51 14.02
CA PRO A 168 14.04 15.36 14.45
C PRO A 168 13.65 16.46 15.45
N GLU A 169 12.45 17.02 15.32
CA GLU A 169 11.99 18.11 16.19
C GLU A 169 11.34 17.65 17.50
N THR A 170 10.50 16.60 17.48
CA THR A 170 9.73 16.17 18.65
C THR A 170 10.43 15.06 19.44
N GLY A 171 11.39 14.36 18.83
CA GLY A 171 12.02 13.19 19.42
C GLY A 171 11.09 11.98 19.53
N GLN A 172 9.90 11.99 18.94
CA GLN A 172 8.98 10.85 18.93
C GLN A 172 9.45 9.78 17.94
N LEU A 173 9.35 8.50 18.30
CA LEU A 173 9.54 7.42 17.33
C LEU A 173 8.40 7.41 16.32
N MET A 174 8.73 7.35 15.04
CA MET A 174 7.77 7.42 13.95
C MET A 174 7.75 6.13 13.15
N TYR A 175 6.57 5.70 12.73
CA TYR A 175 6.38 4.46 11.98
C TYR A 175 5.24 4.57 10.96
N GLY A 176 5.28 3.74 9.93
CA GLY A 176 4.18 3.49 9.01
C GLY A 176 3.35 2.32 9.50
N PHE A 177 2.05 2.33 9.25
CA PHE A 177 1.14 1.27 9.70
C PHE A 177 0.48 0.51 8.55
N ILE A 178 0.33 -0.80 8.75
CA ILE A 178 -0.62 -1.63 8.03
C ILE A 178 -1.47 -2.36 9.08
N HIS A 179 -2.78 -2.33 8.90
CA HIS A 179 -3.70 -3.12 9.70
C HIS A 179 -3.88 -4.50 9.08
N GLY A 180 -3.50 -5.56 9.81
CA GLY A 180 -3.40 -6.91 9.23
C GLY A 180 -4.72 -7.55 8.82
N ASN A 181 -5.79 -7.24 9.55
CA ASN A 181 -7.15 -7.64 9.20
C ASN A 181 -7.83 -6.72 8.15
N TRP A 182 -7.14 -5.69 7.67
CA TRP A 182 -7.66 -4.61 6.81
C TRP A 182 -8.83 -3.82 7.41
N THR A 183 -9.06 -3.93 8.71
CA THR A 183 -10.22 -3.40 9.46
C THR A 183 -9.89 -2.12 10.21
N LEU A 184 -8.95 -1.31 9.68
CA LEU A 184 -8.56 -0.01 10.24
C LEU A 184 -9.77 0.79 10.72
N ASP A 185 -9.65 1.34 11.92
CA ASP A 185 -10.68 2.08 12.63
C ASP A 185 -11.99 1.28 12.69
N ASN A 186 -11.87 0.05 13.22
CA ASN A 186 -12.96 -0.89 13.45
C ASN A 186 -13.93 -1.06 12.26
N SER A 187 -13.39 -1.04 11.04
CA SER A 187 -14.18 -0.99 9.80
C SER A 187 -14.76 -2.34 9.36
N GLY A 188 -14.55 -3.39 10.16
CA GLY A 188 -15.16 -4.71 9.98
C GLY A 188 -16.70 -4.64 10.03
N HIS A 189 -17.37 -5.43 9.18
CA HIS A 189 -18.84 -5.36 9.05
C HIS A 189 -19.61 -5.68 10.33
N ASP A 190 -19.00 -6.42 11.25
CA ASP A 190 -19.56 -6.83 12.54
C ASP A 190 -18.78 -6.26 13.73
N GLY A 191 -17.93 -5.24 13.50
CA GLY A 191 -17.08 -4.65 14.54
C GLY A 191 -16.02 -5.63 15.09
N LYS A 192 -15.73 -6.70 14.35
CA LYS A 192 -14.66 -7.65 14.69
C LYS A 192 -13.37 -7.31 13.96
N LEU A 193 -12.32 -8.01 14.40
CA LEU A 193 -10.97 -7.97 13.87
C LEU A 193 -10.31 -6.58 14.05
N CYS A 194 -10.78 -5.81 15.03
CA CYS A 194 -10.17 -4.57 15.51
C CYS A 194 -10.69 -4.24 16.92
N GLY A 195 -11.90 -3.66 17.04
CA GLY A 195 -12.53 -3.29 18.31
C GLY A 195 -12.33 -1.83 18.77
N VAL A 196 -11.55 -1.02 18.03
CA VAL A 196 -11.15 0.35 18.43
C VAL A 196 -11.67 1.38 17.42
N ASN A 197 -12.63 2.22 17.82
CA ASN A 197 -13.22 3.26 16.96
C ASN A 197 -12.44 4.58 16.95
N ASP A 198 -11.43 4.73 17.81
CA ASP A 198 -10.54 5.90 17.84
C ASP A 198 -9.12 5.51 17.39
N GLU A 199 -9.01 4.48 16.55
CA GLU A 199 -7.74 3.89 16.15
C GLU A 199 -6.82 4.90 15.45
N LEU A 200 -7.35 5.82 14.62
CA LEU A 200 -6.49 6.81 13.94
C LEU A 200 -5.90 7.80 14.93
N ILE A 201 -6.64 8.16 15.99
CA ILE A 201 -6.13 9.00 17.09
C ILE A 201 -5.02 8.25 17.82
N VAL A 202 -5.24 7.00 18.20
CA VAL A 202 -4.24 6.18 18.89
C VAL A 202 -2.96 6.07 18.05
N LEU A 203 -3.09 5.72 16.77
CA LEU A 203 -1.97 5.61 15.84
C LEU A 203 -1.18 6.91 15.74
N LYS A 204 -1.86 8.06 15.63
CA LYS A 204 -1.20 9.38 15.61
C LYS A 204 -0.44 9.65 16.92
N GLU A 205 -1.09 9.42 18.06
CA GLU A 205 -0.49 9.66 19.37
C GLU A 205 0.75 8.81 19.61
N THR A 206 0.82 7.60 19.05
CA THR A 206 1.97 6.71 19.14
C THR A 206 3.06 6.98 18.10
N GLY A 207 2.82 7.85 17.11
CA GLY A 207 3.82 8.28 16.13
C GLY A 207 3.62 7.73 14.71
N CYS A 208 2.43 7.23 14.37
CA CYS A 208 2.13 6.79 13.02
C CYS A 208 2.15 7.98 12.05
N TYR A 209 3.04 7.96 11.06
CA TYR A 209 3.11 9.04 10.05
C TYR A 209 2.11 8.83 8.91
N ALA A 210 1.78 7.57 8.57
CA ALA A 210 0.79 7.23 7.54
C ALA A 210 0.35 5.76 7.61
N ASP A 211 -0.87 5.49 7.14
CA ASP A 211 -1.39 4.15 6.86
C ASP A 211 -1.18 3.73 5.39
N PHE A 212 -0.86 2.45 5.20
CA PHE A 212 -0.62 1.81 3.89
C PHE A 212 -1.53 0.60 3.62
N THR A 213 -2.59 0.42 4.42
CA THR A 213 -3.47 -0.75 4.39
C THR A 213 -4.20 -0.93 3.05
N TYR A 214 -4.58 0.15 2.38
CA TYR A 214 -5.48 0.09 1.22
C TYR A 214 -4.76 0.12 -0.14
N PRO A 215 -5.23 -0.63 -1.15
CA PRO A 215 -6.58 -1.21 -1.26
C PRO A 215 -6.73 -2.63 -0.70
N SER A 216 -7.90 -2.94 -0.14
CA SER A 216 -8.33 -4.28 0.28
C SER A 216 -9.41 -4.88 -0.62
N ALA A 217 -9.85 -4.16 -1.67
CA ALA A 217 -10.83 -4.65 -2.62
C ALA A 217 -10.45 -6.04 -3.17
N PRO A 218 -11.40 -6.98 -3.30
CA PRO A 218 -12.85 -6.82 -3.17
C PRO A 218 -13.39 -7.00 -1.74
N HIS A 219 -12.53 -7.01 -0.72
CA HIS A 219 -12.96 -7.11 0.68
C HIS A 219 -13.86 -5.93 1.06
N SER A 220 -14.76 -6.15 2.02
CA SER A 220 -15.75 -5.16 2.44
C SER A 220 -15.18 -3.97 3.20
N THR A 221 -13.97 -4.14 3.74
CA THR A 221 -13.28 -3.06 4.47
C THR A 221 -12.77 -1.97 3.54
N GLN A 222 -12.74 -2.20 2.22
CA GLN A 222 -12.31 -1.22 1.24
C GLN A 222 -13.04 0.13 1.45
N PRO A 223 -12.31 1.25 1.60
CA PRO A 223 -12.90 2.56 1.68
C PRO A 223 -13.45 3.02 0.32
N LYS A 224 -14.36 3.99 0.38
CA LYS A 224 -14.91 4.69 -0.80
C LYS A 224 -13.85 5.53 -1.50
N THR A 225 -12.97 6.17 -0.74
CA THR A 225 -11.84 6.94 -1.24
C THR A 225 -10.76 5.99 -1.74
N ILE A 226 -10.33 6.18 -2.99
CA ILE A 226 -9.38 5.32 -3.70
C ILE A 226 -8.45 6.18 -4.56
N ASN A 227 -7.29 5.64 -4.93
CA ASN A 227 -6.32 6.31 -5.82
C ASN A 227 -6.00 7.75 -5.39
N SER A 228 -5.89 7.97 -4.08
CA SER A 228 -5.65 9.27 -3.47
C SER A 228 -4.65 9.12 -2.32
N ILE A 229 -3.95 10.22 -2.04
CA ILE A 229 -3.24 10.44 -0.78
C ILE A 229 -4.05 11.50 -0.04
N TYR A 230 -4.56 11.19 1.13
CA TYR A 230 -5.47 12.07 1.86
C TYR A 230 -5.31 11.97 3.36
N TYR A 231 -5.66 13.04 4.06
CA TYR A 231 -5.80 13.03 5.50
C TYR A 231 -7.20 12.59 5.91
N ALA A 232 -7.28 11.67 6.87
CA ALA A 232 -8.49 11.25 7.54
C ALA A 232 -8.55 11.88 8.94
N LYS A 233 -9.77 12.18 9.40
CA LYS A 233 -10.05 12.63 10.76
C LYS A 233 -10.96 11.62 11.42
N ASP A 234 -10.61 11.22 12.63
CA ASP A 234 -11.31 10.23 13.41
C ASP A 234 -12.63 10.78 14.00
N ASP A 235 -13.64 9.92 14.14
CA ASP A 235 -14.82 10.08 14.98
C ASP A 235 -14.79 8.94 16.01
N ALA A 236 -14.22 9.19 17.20
CA ALA A 236 -14.02 8.18 18.25
C ALA A 236 -15.29 7.40 18.68
N LEU A 237 -16.48 7.86 18.28
CA LEU A 237 -17.75 7.19 18.55
C LEU A 237 -18.22 6.27 17.41
N LYS A 238 -17.53 6.25 16.26
CA LYS A 238 -17.95 5.51 15.07
C LYS A 238 -16.74 4.91 14.32
N PRO A 239 -16.90 3.70 13.78
CA PRO A 239 -15.86 3.11 12.96
C PRO A 239 -15.73 3.77 11.59
N LYS A 240 -14.64 3.45 10.91
CA LYS A 240 -14.38 3.67 9.48
C LYS A 240 -14.32 5.16 9.12
N SER A 241 -13.76 5.99 10.00
CA SER A 241 -13.50 7.41 9.80
C SER A 241 -12.61 7.67 8.58
N HIS A 242 -11.70 6.74 8.26
CA HIS A 242 -10.86 6.79 7.06
C HIS A 242 -11.63 6.59 5.73
N ASN A 243 -12.93 6.30 5.74
CA ASN A 243 -13.70 6.06 4.50
C ASN A 243 -13.64 7.24 3.52
N THR A 244 -13.50 8.44 4.07
CA THR A 244 -13.40 9.72 3.37
C THR A 244 -12.35 10.61 4.06
N GLY A 245 -11.87 11.63 3.36
CA GLY A 245 -10.96 12.61 3.94
C GLY A 245 -10.70 13.79 3.03
N VAL A 246 -9.62 14.51 3.32
CA VAL A 246 -9.19 15.69 2.55
C VAL A 246 -7.90 15.33 1.80
N ASP A 247 -7.92 15.45 0.47
CA ASP A 247 -6.73 15.19 -0.36
C ASP A 247 -5.53 16.02 0.13
N VAL A 248 -4.36 15.38 0.21
CA VAL A 248 -3.10 16.09 0.38
C VAL A 248 -2.87 16.96 -0.85
N SER A 249 -2.54 18.23 -0.65
CA SER A 249 -2.44 19.20 -1.74
C SER A 249 -1.26 20.13 -1.57
N VAL A 250 -0.72 20.60 -2.68
CA VAL A 250 0.35 21.59 -2.73
C VAL A 250 -0.04 22.85 -1.93
N GLY A 251 0.85 23.28 -1.04
CA GLY A 251 0.61 24.40 -0.11
C GLY A 251 -0.38 24.08 1.01
N GLY A 252 -0.76 22.81 1.17
CA GLY A 252 -1.62 22.34 2.23
C GLY A 252 -0.90 22.23 3.58
N SER A 253 -1.64 21.77 4.58
CA SER A 253 -1.13 21.49 5.93
C SER A 253 -1.70 20.16 6.43
N PRO A 254 -1.03 19.50 7.39
CA PRO A 254 -1.61 18.37 8.11
C PRO A 254 -3.02 18.69 8.60
N TRP A 255 -3.93 17.72 8.45
CA TRP A 255 -5.31 17.83 8.88
C TRP A 255 -5.77 16.51 9.50
N GLY A 256 -6.73 16.58 10.42
CA GLY A 256 -7.26 15.37 11.07
C GLY A 256 -6.19 14.63 11.87
N ASP A 257 -6.16 13.32 11.71
CA ASP A 257 -5.43 12.42 12.57
C ASP A 257 -4.39 11.58 11.85
N LEU A 258 -4.71 11.04 10.66
CA LEU A 258 -3.79 10.17 9.93
C LEU A 258 -3.81 10.40 8.43
N MET A 259 -2.64 10.35 7.80
CA MET A 259 -2.53 10.29 6.34
C MET A 259 -2.75 8.85 5.87
N ILE A 260 -3.59 8.68 4.86
CA ILE A 260 -3.84 7.40 4.21
C ILE A 260 -3.22 7.43 2.81
N VAL A 261 -2.31 6.48 2.54
CA VAL A 261 -1.62 6.35 1.25
C VAL A 261 -2.19 5.15 0.50
N ASN A 262 -3.07 5.41 -0.48
CA ASN A 262 -3.67 4.33 -1.24
C ASN A 262 -2.74 3.82 -2.35
N GLY A 263 -2.72 2.50 -2.51
CA GLY A 263 -2.28 1.87 -3.75
C GLY A 263 -3.31 1.97 -4.87
N PRO A 264 -2.91 1.70 -6.12
CA PRO A 264 -3.82 1.66 -7.27
C PRO A 264 -4.97 0.65 -7.12
N LEU A 265 -6.20 1.12 -7.30
CA LEU A 265 -7.44 0.33 -7.40
C LEU A 265 -8.18 0.68 -8.70
N MET A 266 -8.12 -0.23 -9.66
CA MET A 266 -8.55 -0.01 -11.05
C MET A 266 -9.37 -1.17 -11.59
N LEU A 267 -10.01 -0.97 -12.75
CA LEU A 267 -10.62 -2.03 -13.53
C LEU A 267 -9.70 -2.45 -14.68
N ASN A 268 -9.18 -3.67 -14.63
CA ASN A 268 -8.35 -4.23 -15.70
C ASN A 268 -9.23 -4.83 -16.81
N TRP A 269 -9.53 -4.00 -17.81
CA TRP A 269 -10.31 -4.40 -18.99
C TRP A 269 -9.57 -5.32 -19.95
N LYS A 270 -8.24 -5.45 -19.81
CA LYS A 270 -7.43 -6.39 -20.61
C LYS A 270 -7.50 -7.82 -20.08
N LYS A 271 -8.02 -8.03 -18.87
CA LYS A 271 -8.24 -9.34 -18.25
C LYS A 271 -9.69 -9.47 -17.80
N LEU A 272 -10.52 -10.09 -18.65
CA LEU A 272 -11.95 -10.26 -18.40
C LEU A 272 -12.23 -11.60 -17.72
N LYS A 273 -12.81 -11.57 -16.51
CA LYS A 273 -13.38 -12.75 -15.86
C LYS A 273 -14.64 -13.18 -16.63
N LYS A 274 -14.68 -14.45 -17.01
CA LYS A 274 -15.75 -15.06 -17.84
C LYS A 274 -15.99 -14.30 -19.16
N GLY A 275 -14.99 -13.59 -19.68
CA GLY A 275 -15.07 -12.84 -20.93
C GLY A 275 -15.88 -11.54 -20.88
N ILE A 276 -16.44 -11.15 -19.72
CA ILE A 276 -17.38 -10.01 -19.62
C ILE A 276 -16.95 -9.01 -18.55
N PHE A 277 -16.51 -9.46 -17.38
CA PHE A 277 -16.26 -8.57 -16.24
C PHE A 277 -14.78 -8.24 -16.12
N PRO A 278 -14.38 -6.96 -16.09
CA PRO A 278 -12.99 -6.62 -15.84
C PRO A 278 -12.53 -7.18 -14.49
N GLN A 279 -11.29 -7.63 -14.45
CA GLN A 279 -10.65 -7.98 -13.19
C GLN A 279 -10.46 -6.70 -12.36
N ILE A 280 -10.72 -6.79 -11.05
CA ILE A 280 -10.34 -5.74 -10.12
C ILE A 280 -8.82 -5.81 -10.00
N GLU A 281 -8.15 -4.74 -10.37
CA GLU A 281 -6.75 -4.48 -10.08
C GLU A 281 -6.69 -3.79 -8.73
N ASN A 282 -6.01 -4.39 -7.77
CA ASN A 282 -5.87 -3.89 -6.40
C ASN A 282 -4.40 -3.82 -5.97
N ALA A 283 -3.45 -3.84 -6.90
CA ALA A 283 -2.02 -3.74 -6.61
C ALA A 283 -1.44 -4.86 -5.70
N ASP A 284 -2.18 -5.97 -5.53
CA ASP A 284 -1.72 -7.21 -4.87
C ASP A 284 -0.81 -7.99 -5.83
N ILE A 285 0.39 -8.35 -5.38
CA ILE A 285 1.33 -9.18 -6.15
C ILE A 285 1.43 -10.54 -5.48
N ARG A 286 0.99 -11.59 -6.20
CA ARG A 286 1.01 -12.98 -5.73
C ARG A 286 0.73 -13.94 -6.88
N LYS A 287 0.69 -15.25 -6.62
CA LYS A 287 0.33 -16.24 -7.64
C LYS A 287 -1.08 -16.02 -8.18
N GLY A 288 -1.20 -15.96 -9.51
CA GLY A 288 -2.43 -15.62 -10.25
C GLY A 288 -2.71 -14.12 -10.40
N MET A 289 -1.93 -13.30 -9.69
CA MET A 289 -1.87 -11.84 -9.76
C MET A 289 -0.39 -11.46 -9.96
N GLU A 290 0.24 -12.02 -10.98
CA GLU A 290 1.62 -11.70 -11.34
C GLU A 290 1.71 -10.25 -11.85
N PRO A 291 2.84 -9.55 -11.65
CA PRO A 291 2.98 -8.14 -11.98
C PRO A 291 3.34 -7.91 -13.46
N THR A 292 2.43 -8.27 -14.36
CA THR A 292 2.66 -8.11 -15.81
C THR A 292 2.79 -6.63 -16.21
N ASP A 293 3.48 -6.34 -17.32
CA ASP A 293 3.58 -5.03 -17.99
C ASP A 293 2.26 -4.23 -18.02
N LYS A 294 1.16 -4.91 -18.34
CA LYS A 294 -0.17 -4.29 -18.44
C LYS A 294 -0.72 -3.82 -17.09
N ARG A 295 -0.33 -4.47 -16.00
CA ARG A 295 -0.69 -4.06 -14.64
C ARG A 295 0.16 -2.88 -14.21
N VAL A 296 1.46 -2.91 -14.50
CA VAL A 296 2.36 -1.77 -14.28
C VAL A 296 1.84 -0.52 -14.98
N ASP A 297 1.46 -0.63 -16.26
CA ASP A 297 0.85 0.47 -17.00
C ASP A 297 -0.43 0.99 -16.34
N LEU A 298 -1.26 0.09 -15.81
CA LEU A 298 -2.50 0.45 -15.14
C LEU A 298 -2.25 1.12 -13.77
N TRP A 299 -1.17 0.77 -13.08
CA TRP A 299 -0.74 1.41 -11.85
C TRP A 299 -0.26 2.84 -12.10
N VAL A 300 0.53 3.07 -13.16
CA VAL A 300 0.92 4.42 -13.59
C VAL A 300 -0.32 5.21 -14.05
N GLU A 301 -1.26 4.58 -14.75
CA GLU A 301 -2.51 5.23 -15.19
C GLU A 301 -3.47 5.57 -14.03
N ALA A 302 -3.33 4.94 -12.86
CA ALA A 302 -4.09 5.32 -11.68
C ALA A 302 -3.77 6.75 -11.22
N ASP A 303 -2.58 7.26 -11.58
CA ASP A 303 -2.20 8.67 -11.47
C ASP A 303 -2.40 9.21 -10.05
N VAL A 304 -2.00 8.44 -9.04
CA VAL A 304 -2.07 8.84 -7.63
C VAL A 304 -0.98 9.86 -7.38
N HIS A 305 -1.36 11.08 -6.99
CA HIS A 305 -0.44 12.21 -6.80
C HIS A 305 -0.94 13.12 -5.68
N VAL A 306 -0.04 13.95 -5.16
CA VAL A 306 -0.42 15.10 -4.31
C VAL A 306 -1.12 16.12 -5.20
N LYS A 307 -2.34 16.53 -4.80
CA LYS A 307 -3.17 17.42 -5.63
C LYS A 307 -2.44 18.74 -5.92
N GLY A 308 -2.30 19.06 -7.20
CA GLY A 308 -1.52 20.21 -7.67
C GLY A 308 -0.10 19.86 -8.14
N LYS A 309 0.34 18.61 -7.96
CA LYS A 309 1.66 18.10 -8.39
C LYS A 309 1.56 16.77 -9.17
N PRO A 310 0.84 16.74 -10.31
CA PRO A 310 0.56 15.51 -11.05
C PRO A 310 1.80 14.88 -11.71
N ASP A 311 2.92 15.61 -11.78
CA ASP A 311 4.20 15.11 -12.25
C ASP A 311 4.87 14.12 -11.29
N TRP A 312 4.43 14.03 -10.03
CA TRP A 312 4.91 13.05 -9.05
C TRP A 312 3.84 11.97 -8.83
N ILE A 313 4.05 10.81 -9.45
CA ILE A 313 3.11 9.69 -9.46
C ILE A 313 3.57 8.65 -8.44
N PHE A 314 2.75 8.41 -7.42
CA PHE A 314 3.00 7.46 -6.36
C PHE A 314 2.34 6.12 -6.67
N ILE A 315 3.11 5.03 -6.61
CA ILE A 315 2.63 3.68 -6.82
C ILE A 315 2.99 2.85 -5.59
N LYS A 316 1.97 2.47 -4.83
CA LYS A 316 2.09 1.54 -3.71
C LYS A 316 1.49 0.20 -4.07
N VAL A 317 2.34 -0.81 -4.28
CA VAL A 317 1.92 -2.21 -4.44
C VAL A 317 2.08 -2.97 -3.13
N HIS A 318 1.33 -4.06 -2.94
CA HIS A 318 1.39 -4.85 -1.72
C HIS A 318 1.46 -6.35 -1.97
N THR A 319 1.88 -7.11 -0.96
CA THR A 319 1.86 -8.57 -0.95
C THR A 319 1.71 -9.14 0.47
N HIS A 320 1.62 -10.47 0.55
CA HIS A 320 1.85 -11.26 1.76
C HIS A 320 3.07 -12.15 1.50
N GLY A 321 4.25 -11.66 1.88
CA GLY A 321 5.53 -12.15 1.37
C GLY A 321 5.91 -13.55 1.83
N THR A 322 5.31 -14.03 2.90
CA THR A 322 5.68 -15.26 3.59
C THR A 322 4.79 -16.46 3.24
N GLN A 323 3.79 -16.28 2.37
CA GLN A 323 2.96 -17.38 1.88
C GLN A 323 3.73 -18.18 0.82
N GLU A 324 4.06 -19.44 1.07
CA GLU A 324 4.99 -20.22 0.23
C GLU A 324 4.54 -20.31 -1.22
N ARG A 325 3.23 -20.36 -1.44
CA ARG A 325 2.63 -20.43 -2.79
C ARG A 325 2.94 -19.20 -3.66
N ASP A 326 3.27 -18.07 -3.02
CA ASP A 326 3.43 -16.76 -3.65
C ASP A 326 4.92 -16.37 -3.75
N MET A 327 5.80 -16.94 -2.93
CA MET A 327 7.23 -16.61 -2.88
C MET A 327 7.96 -16.76 -4.22
N ASP A 328 7.62 -17.76 -5.04
CA ASP A 328 8.24 -17.93 -6.38
C ASP A 328 7.91 -16.79 -7.34
N VAL A 329 6.75 -16.14 -7.16
CA VAL A 329 6.38 -14.93 -7.91
C VAL A 329 7.18 -13.75 -7.39
N LEU A 330 7.27 -13.61 -6.06
CA LEU A 330 7.83 -12.45 -5.37
C LEU A 330 9.35 -12.36 -5.45
N LEU A 331 10.03 -13.49 -5.32
CA LEU A 331 11.49 -13.59 -5.25
C LEU A 331 12.10 -14.10 -6.57
N GLY A 332 11.26 -14.42 -7.54
CA GLY A 332 11.65 -15.03 -8.81
C GLY A 332 11.42 -14.13 -10.03
N LYS A 333 11.38 -14.79 -11.20
CA LYS A 333 11.29 -14.15 -12.51
C LYS A 333 10.15 -13.12 -12.65
N PRO A 334 8.93 -13.34 -12.11
CA PRO A 334 7.84 -12.39 -12.34
C PRO A 334 8.11 -10.98 -11.80
N VAL A 335 8.67 -10.85 -10.59
CA VAL A 335 9.04 -9.54 -10.02
C VAL A 335 10.31 -8.98 -10.64
N ASP A 336 11.30 -9.82 -10.97
CA ASP A 336 12.50 -9.45 -11.75
C ASP A 336 12.10 -8.81 -13.11
N ASP A 337 11.16 -9.44 -13.83
CA ASP A 337 10.61 -8.92 -15.08
C ASP A 337 9.85 -7.59 -14.87
N MET A 338 9.11 -7.45 -13.77
CA MET A 338 8.41 -6.21 -13.43
C MET A 338 9.39 -5.05 -13.24
N PHE A 339 10.48 -5.25 -12.50
CA PHE A 339 11.50 -4.22 -12.32
C PHE A 339 12.18 -3.88 -13.65
N SER A 340 12.56 -4.89 -14.44
CA SER A 340 13.09 -4.69 -15.80
C SER A 340 12.15 -3.85 -16.68
N TYR A 341 10.84 -4.09 -16.60
CA TYR A 341 9.84 -3.34 -17.35
C TYR A 341 9.65 -1.90 -16.85
N LEU A 342 9.62 -1.70 -15.53
CA LEU A 342 9.58 -0.37 -14.91
C LEU A 342 10.76 0.47 -15.37
N GLU A 343 11.97 -0.09 -15.35
CA GLU A 343 13.18 0.58 -15.82
C GLU A 343 13.13 0.89 -17.31
N ALA A 344 12.81 -0.11 -18.14
CA ALA A 344 12.82 0.05 -19.59
C ALA A 344 11.78 1.05 -20.10
N LYS A 345 10.62 1.16 -19.44
CA LYS A 345 9.50 1.99 -19.89
C LYS A 345 9.38 3.32 -19.16
N TYR A 346 9.73 3.37 -17.88
CA TYR A 346 9.46 4.48 -16.98
C TYR A 346 10.71 5.07 -16.31
N ASN A 347 11.89 4.84 -16.90
CA ASN A 347 13.16 5.40 -16.41
C ASN A 347 14.06 5.93 -17.55
N ASP A 348 13.48 6.65 -18.52
CA ASP A 348 14.23 7.18 -19.68
C ASP A 348 15.03 8.46 -19.38
N GLY A 349 14.92 9.02 -18.17
CA GLY A 349 15.67 10.18 -17.70
C GLY A 349 15.11 11.52 -18.19
N GLU A 350 14.24 11.51 -19.20
CA GLU A 350 13.67 12.71 -19.83
C GLU A 350 12.18 12.83 -19.56
N ARG A 351 11.38 11.85 -20.01
CA ARG A 351 9.92 11.84 -19.83
C ARG A 351 9.53 11.17 -18.53
N HIS A 352 10.28 10.16 -18.11
CA HIS A 352 10.05 9.45 -16.86
C HIS A 352 11.36 9.22 -16.10
N GLN A 353 11.30 9.41 -14.78
CA GLN A 353 12.34 8.99 -13.85
C GLN A 353 11.73 8.09 -12.79
N LEU A 354 12.29 6.90 -12.63
CA LEU A 354 11.87 5.93 -11.64
C LEU A 354 12.61 6.18 -10.31
N HIS A 355 11.89 6.03 -9.20
CA HIS A 355 12.39 6.13 -7.83
C HIS A 355 11.89 4.93 -7.05
N TYR A 356 12.77 4.00 -6.69
CA TYR A 356 12.42 2.90 -5.78
C TYR A 356 12.50 3.40 -4.34
N VAL A 357 11.41 3.27 -3.60
CA VAL A 357 11.28 3.84 -2.25
C VAL A 357 10.63 2.90 -1.25
N ASN A 358 11.07 2.94 0.00
CA ASN A 358 10.31 2.37 1.11
C ASN A 358 9.15 3.31 1.52
N SER A 359 8.31 2.88 2.46
CA SER A 359 7.12 3.64 2.88
C SER A 359 7.47 4.98 3.55
N ARG A 360 8.55 5.05 4.33
CA ARG A 360 9.05 6.28 4.98
C ARG A 360 9.54 7.28 3.94
N GLU A 361 10.35 6.84 2.98
CA GLU A 361 10.81 7.66 1.86
C GLU A 361 9.62 8.15 1.02
N MET A 362 8.64 7.29 0.75
CA MET A 362 7.39 7.68 0.07
C MET A 362 6.67 8.78 0.86
N TYR A 363 6.51 8.63 2.17
CA TYR A 363 5.93 9.66 3.03
C TYR A 363 6.70 10.98 2.95
N ASN A 364 8.02 10.95 3.07
CA ASN A 364 8.86 12.15 2.96
C ASN A 364 8.69 12.86 1.61
N MET A 365 8.63 12.11 0.50
CA MET A 365 8.37 12.67 -0.82
C MET A 365 6.95 13.24 -0.96
N ILE A 366 5.95 12.62 -0.32
CA ILE A 366 4.58 13.18 -0.24
C ILE A 366 4.61 14.52 0.49
N LYS A 367 5.32 14.60 1.62
CA LYS A 367 5.42 15.83 2.42
C LYS A 367 6.21 16.93 1.71
N ALA A 368 7.24 16.58 0.95
CA ALA A 368 7.94 17.52 0.08
C ALA A 368 7.03 18.02 -1.06
N ALA A 369 6.26 17.12 -1.67
CA ALA A 369 5.27 17.49 -2.68
C ALA A 369 4.18 18.41 -2.13
N GLU A 370 3.68 18.14 -0.92
CA GLU A 370 2.73 18.99 -0.20
C GLU A 370 3.31 20.39 0.08
N ALA A 371 4.60 20.48 0.42
CA ALA A 371 5.32 21.74 0.58
C ALA A 371 5.66 22.46 -0.74
N ASN A 372 5.23 21.91 -1.89
CA ASN A 372 5.52 22.40 -3.23
C ASN A 372 7.01 22.35 -3.62
N GLU A 373 7.77 21.42 -3.05
CA GLU A 373 9.20 21.31 -3.34
C GLU A 373 9.44 20.95 -4.82
N ALA A 374 10.48 21.56 -5.39
CA ALA A 374 10.81 21.44 -6.81
C ALA A 374 11.93 20.40 -7.05
N GLY A 375 12.17 20.06 -8.31
CA GLY A 375 13.25 19.14 -8.68
C GLY A 375 12.88 17.67 -8.51
N SER A 376 13.90 16.82 -8.36
CA SER A 376 13.73 15.37 -8.32
C SER A 376 13.31 14.90 -6.91
N PRO A 377 12.29 14.02 -6.77
CA PRO A 377 11.87 13.44 -5.49
C PRO A 377 13.01 12.78 -4.72
N HIS A 378 14.02 12.26 -5.41
CA HIS A 378 15.20 11.64 -4.80
C HIS A 378 15.88 12.54 -3.75
N GLN A 379 15.84 13.86 -3.91
CA GLN A 379 16.42 14.83 -2.97
C GLN A 379 15.69 14.86 -1.62
N TYR A 380 14.49 14.29 -1.57
CA TYR A 380 13.56 14.37 -0.44
C TYR A 380 13.31 13.01 0.21
N ARG A 381 14.20 12.03 0.02
CA ARG A 381 14.11 10.71 0.68
C ARG A 381 14.07 10.83 2.22
N ASP A 382 14.74 11.83 2.76
CA ASP A 382 14.87 12.09 4.20
C ASP A 382 14.31 13.48 4.58
N TYR A 383 13.23 13.94 3.92
CA TYR A 383 12.71 15.32 4.06
C TYR A 383 12.28 15.68 5.48
N ILE A 384 11.49 14.84 6.15
CA ILE A 384 11.10 15.02 7.56
C ILE A 384 11.75 13.95 8.43
N LEU A 385 11.56 12.69 8.06
CA LEU A 385 12.05 11.54 8.82
C LEU A 385 13.40 11.08 8.26
N PRO A 386 14.48 11.05 9.05
CA PRO A 386 15.76 10.55 8.58
C PRO A 386 15.71 9.03 8.39
N LYS A 387 16.72 8.49 7.69
CA LYS A 387 16.90 7.05 7.58
C LYS A 387 17.16 6.41 8.95
N PRO A 388 16.57 5.24 9.26
CA PRO A 388 16.86 4.49 10.48
C PRO A 388 18.30 3.91 10.50
N ASP A 389 18.87 3.83 11.70
CA ASP A 389 20.23 3.34 11.95
C ASP A 389 20.24 1.85 12.34
N PHE A 390 19.90 0.97 11.39
CA PHE A 390 19.78 -0.48 11.64
C PHE A 390 20.98 -1.07 12.39
N ILE A 391 20.70 -1.72 13.52
CA ILE A 391 21.65 -2.44 14.34
C ILE A 391 21.51 -3.91 13.98
N ALA A 392 22.54 -4.50 13.36
CA ALA A 392 22.56 -5.94 13.19
C ALA A 392 23.35 -6.58 14.33
N LYS A 393 22.64 -7.27 15.23
CA LYS A 393 23.24 -8.13 16.24
C LYS A 393 23.75 -9.44 15.64
#